data_AF-A0A1L9VL97-F1
#
_entry.id   AF-A0A1L9VL97-F1
#
_cell.length_a   1.000
_cell.length_b   1.000
_cell.length_c   1.000
_cell.angle_alpha   90.00
_cell.angle_beta   90.00
_cell.angle_gamma   90.00
#
_symmetry.space_group_name_H-M   'P 1'
#
loop_
_entity.id
_entity.type
_entity.pdbx_description
1 polymer ?
#
loop_
_entity_poly.entity_id
_entity_poly.type
_entity_poly.pdbx_seq_one_letter_code
_entity_poly.pdbx_strand_id
1 'polypeptide(L)'
;MPPASAPSFCPESCGSEMMEGQRDLVGLLPDKSYDHHMYISRKGSGTLPFQTLEEIILSSPLFPCVAPVGRGLVLNKKDRFYLAKEFAHSVLKFQGSWLCANWSIHDIMLPKEFGKSFYPIDRPFLMWNVLTHPEATTSHTPSSVIRHETLFPLGLALIELSLGRTITALRIPEDENPDEKVALLKTANRCIDFVYGESGTIYGDVVQQCLF
;
A
#
# COMPACT_ATOMS: atom_id res chain seq x y z
N MET A 1 9.48 -37.43 15.60
CA MET A 1 10.29 -36.27 15.15
C MET A 1 9.71 -35.02 15.79
N PRO A 2 10.47 -34.30 16.63
CA PRO A 2 10.00 -33.07 17.26
C PRO A 2 9.99 -31.92 16.23
N PRO A 3 9.12 -30.90 16.39
CA PRO A 3 9.11 -29.74 15.52
C PRO A 3 10.36 -28.88 15.74
N ALA A 4 10.87 -28.32 14.65
CA ALA A 4 12.03 -27.45 14.63
C ALA A 4 11.84 -26.26 15.58
N SER A 5 12.84 -26.06 16.44
CA SER A 5 12.99 -24.95 17.36
C SER A 5 12.93 -23.60 16.63
N ALA A 6 12.06 -22.70 17.10
CA ALA A 6 12.04 -21.31 16.68
C ALA A 6 13.41 -20.65 16.91
N PRO A 7 13.88 -19.75 16.03
CA PRO A 7 15.11 -19.03 16.27
C PRO A 7 14.97 -18.16 17.51
N SER A 8 15.84 -18.42 18.48
CA SER A 8 16.02 -17.64 19.69
C SER A 8 16.42 -16.20 19.33
N PHE A 9 15.55 -15.24 19.64
CA PHE A 9 15.93 -13.84 19.70
C PHE A 9 17.00 -13.68 20.78
N CYS A 10 18.26 -13.50 20.39
CA CYS A 10 19.31 -13.02 21.28
C CYS A 10 19.31 -11.49 21.21
N PRO A 11 18.88 -10.75 22.25
CA PRO A 11 19.05 -9.32 22.31
C PRO A 11 20.48 -9.04 22.82
N GLU A 12 21.48 -9.25 21.98
CA GLU A 12 22.80 -8.68 22.20
C GLU A 12 22.96 -7.45 21.32
N SER A 13 22.54 -6.29 21.83
CA SER A 13 23.33 -5.09 21.59
C SER A 13 23.27 -4.14 22.77
N CYS A 14 24.47 -3.97 23.30
CA CYS A 14 24.91 -3.04 24.33
C CYS A 14 24.51 -1.60 23.98
N GLY A 15 24.22 -0.79 25.00
CA GLY A 15 23.81 0.61 24.87
C GLY A 15 24.79 1.47 24.07
N SER A 16 24.55 1.58 22.78
CA SER A 16 25.11 2.62 21.91
C SER A 16 24.00 3.61 21.60
N GLU A 17 24.26 4.91 21.79
CA GLU A 17 23.33 5.96 21.40
C GLU A 17 23.16 5.94 19.87
N MET A 18 22.09 5.30 19.39
CA MET A 18 21.73 5.35 17.97
C MET A 18 21.46 6.79 17.56
N MET A 19 22.19 7.25 16.54
CA MET A 19 21.98 8.54 15.91
C MET A 19 20.63 8.59 15.16
N GLU A 20 20.08 9.79 15.03
CA GLU A 20 18.86 10.05 14.29
C GLU A 20 18.97 9.60 12.82
N GLY A 21 18.04 8.75 12.37
CA GLY A 21 18.04 8.18 11.01
C GLY A 21 18.90 6.92 10.83
N GLN A 22 19.58 6.46 11.87
CA GLN A 22 20.30 5.18 11.85
C GLN A 22 19.32 4.00 11.93
N ARG A 23 19.52 3.01 11.05
CA ARG A 23 18.78 1.75 11.04
C ARG A 23 19.71 0.66 11.56
N ASP A 24 19.34 0.03 12.66
CA ASP A 24 20.09 -1.10 13.19
C ASP A 24 19.45 -2.40 12.70
N LEU A 25 20.28 -3.27 12.12
CA LEU A 25 19.84 -4.60 11.70
C LEU A 25 19.51 -5.41 12.95
N VAL A 26 18.26 -5.82 13.07
CA VAL A 26 17.75 -6.65 14.16
C VAL A 26 18.03 -8.10 13.89
N GLY A 27 17.94 -8.50 12.63
CA GLY A 27 18.07 -9.88 12.24
C GLY A 27 17.72 -10.12 10.77
N LEU A 28 17.86 -11.38 10.40
CA LEU A 28 17.59 -11.91 9.08
C LEU A 28 16.47 -12.93 9.23
N LEU A 29 15.44 -12.82 8.41
CA LEU A 29 14.41 -13.82 8.27
C LEU A 29 14.62 -14.56 6.94
N PRO A 30 15.17 -15.78 6.98
CA PRO A 30 15.33 -16.58 5.78
C PRO A 30 13.97 -17.10 5.30
N ASP A 31 13.67 -16.86 4.04
CA ASP A 31 12.63 -17.54 3.26
C ASP A 31 13.32 -18.47 2.23
N LYS A 32 12.60 -19.44 1.68
CA LYS A 32 13.12 -20.47 0.76
C LYS A 32 13.96 -19.91 -0.40
N SER A 33 13.71 -18.67 -0.81
CA SER A 33 14.39 -18.02 -1.93
C SER A 33 15.00 -16.64 -1.60
N TYR A 34 14.77 -16.09 -0.41
CA TYR A 34 15.17 -14.71 -0.08
C TYR A 34 15.52 -14.55 1.40
N ASP A 35 16.57 -13.79 1.68
CA ASP A 35 16.87 -13.33 3.04
C ASP A 35 16.23 -11.96 3.26
N HIS A 36 15.28 -11.88 4.19
CA HIS A 36 14.61 -10.64 4.54
C HIS A 36 15.33 -9.97 5.71
N HIS A 37 15.87 -8.78 5.47
CA HIS A 37 16.58 -8.03 6.49
C HIS A 37 15.58 -7.21 7.33
N MET A 38 15.59 -7.41 8.64
CA MET A 38 14.77 -6.66 9.58
C MET A 38 15.59 -5.56 10.23
N TYR A 39 15.06 -4.33 10.24
CA TYR A 39 15.72 -3.17 10.81
C TYR A 39 14.85 -2.50 11.87
N ILE A 40 15.45 -2.06 12.97
CA ILE A 40 14.84 -1.13 13.93
C ILE A 40 15.38 0.26 13.62
N SER A 41 14.45 1.22 13.49
CA SER A 41 14.77 2.64 13.42
C SER A 41 14.20 3.34 14.64
N ARG A 42 15.04 4.05 15.40
CA ARG A 42 14.56 4.93 16.47
C ARG A 42 13.98 6.20 15.85
N LYS A 43 12.76 6.56 16.22
CA LYS A 43 12.14 7.83 15.83
C LYS A 43 12.92 8.95 16.53
N GLY A 44 13.89 9.54 15.83
CA GLY A 44 14.48 10.81 16.23
C GLY A 44 13.46 11.94 16.10
N SER A 45 13.74 13.07 16.75
CA SER A 45 12.97 14.32 16.70
C SER A 45 12.66 14.78 15.25
N GLY A 46 13.50 14.42 14.29
CA GLY A 46 13.32 14.52 12.85
C GLY A 46 12.71 13.24 12.29
N THR A 47 11.38 13.14 12.31
CA THR A 47 10.65 12.23 11.42
C THR A 47 11.11 12.47 9.98
N LEU A 48 11.70 11.45 9.33
CA LEU A 48 11.68 11.38 7.86
C LEU A 48 10.22 11.59 7.48
N PRO A 49 9.87 12.70 6.83
CA PRO A 49 8.47 12.94 6.62
C PRO A 49 8.09 12.04 5.45
N PHE A 50 7.12 11.17 5.69
CA PHE A 50 6.50 10.35 4.67
C PHE A 50 5.18 11.03 4.25
N GLN A 51 4.69 10.70 3.06
CA GLN A 51 3.32 11.02 2.62
C GLN A 51 2.61 9.73 2.33
N THR A 52 1.31 9.69 2.60
CA THR A 52 0.49 8.57 2.12
C THR A 52 0.33 8.70 0.61
N LEU A 53 0.13 7.57 -0.08
CA LEU A 53 -0.20 7.60 -1.50
C LEU A 53 -1.51 8.36 -1.76
N GLU A 54 -2.47 8.27 -0.83
CA GLU A 54 -3.70 9.05 -0.89
C GLU A 54 -3.45 10.57 -0.90
N GLU A 55 -2.63 11.08 0.04
CA GLU A 55 -2.28 12.50 0.10
C GLU A 55 -1.66 12.98 -1.22
N ILE A 56 -0.81 12.14 -1.82
CA ILE A 56 -0.16 12.40 -3.10
C ILE A 56 -1.18 12.44 -4.25
N ILE A 57 -2.11 11.48 -4.30
CA ILE A 57 -3.18 11.44 -5.31
C ILE A 57 -4.09 12.68 -5.17
N LEU A 58 -4.49 13.04 -3.95
CA LEU A 58 -5.33 14.21 -3.67
C LEU A 58 -4.61 15.53 -3.98
N SER A 59 -3.29 15.56 -3.83
CA SER A 59 -2.46 16.74 -4.12
C SER A 59 -2.13 16.90 -5.61
N SER A 60 -2.42 15.90 -6.44
CA SER A 60 -2.13 15.92 -7.88
C SER A 60 -3.20 16.74 -8.63
N PRO A 61 -2.85 17.92 -9.21
CA PRO A 61 -3.83 18.73 -9.91
C PRO A 61 -4.20 18.05 -11.24
N LEU A 62 -5.40 17.46 -11.30
CA LEU A 62 -5.98 16.98 -12.56
C LEU A 62 -6.45 18.14 -13.47
N PHE A 63 -6.48 19.38 -12.96
CA PHE A 63 -6.83 20.61 -13.70
C PHE A 63 -6.04 21.83 -13.18
N PRO A 64 -5.71 22.83 -14.02
CA PRO A 64 -4.91 23.99 -13.63
C PRO A 64 -5.77 25.04 -12.91
N CYS A 65 -6.24 24.77 -11.70
CA CYS A 65 -6.78 25.81 -10.85
C CYS A 65 -6.51 25.48 -9.39
N VAL A 66 -5.81 26.42 -8.72
CA VAL A 66 -5.35 26.41 -7.33
C VAL A 66 -4.02 25.68 -7.14
N ALA A 67 -2.96 26.48 -6.96
CA ALA A 67 -1.65 25.99 -6.55
C ALA A 67 -1.75 25.39 -5.13
N PRO A 68 -1.26 24.16 -4.89
CA PRO A 68 -1.24 23.59 -3.56
C PRO A 68 -0.25 24.38 -2.70
N VAL A 69 -0.68 24.75 -1.49
CA VAL A 69 0.19 25.27 -0.43
C VAL A 69 1.00 24.08 0.10
N GLY A 70 2.04 23.70 -0.65
CA GLY A 70 2.93 22.60 -0.31
C GLY A 70 3.56 21.99 -1.56
N ARG A 71 4.90 21.86 -1.58
CA ARG A 71 5.63 21.06 -2.58
C ARG A 71 5.35 19.56 -2.31
N GLY A 72 4.15 19.11 -2.62
CA GLY A 72 3.80 17.68 -2.64
C GLY A 72 4.41 16.97 -3.84
N LEU A 73 4.64 15.66 -3.71
CA LEU A 73 4.99 14.83 -4.87
C LEU A 73 3.75 14.78 -5.79
N VAL A 74 3.94 14.97 -7.10
CA VAL A 74 2.87 14.87 -8.10
C VAL A 74 3.17 13.66 -8.99
N LEU A 75 2.24 12.70 -9.05
CA LEU A 75 2.42 11.48 -9.84
C LEU A 75 2.00 11.73 -11.29
N ASN A 76 2.95 11.58 -12.21
CA ASN A 76 2.61 11.53 -13.62
C ASN A 76 2.05 10.14 -14.00
N LYS A 77 1.54 9.98 -15.22
CA LYS A 77 0.98 8.70 -15.70
C LYS A 77 1.97 7.53 -15.62
N LYS A 78 3.25 7.76 -15.90
CA LYS A 78 4.31 6.75 -15.83
C LYS A 78 4.56 6.31 -14.39
N ASP A 79 4.58 7.24 -13.44
CA ASP A 79 4.75 6.94 -12.01
C ASP A 79 3.61 6.07 -11.50
N ARG A 80 2.37 6.38 -11.90
CA ARG A 80 1.17 5.61 -11.53
C ARG A 80 1.24 4.17 -12.06
N PHE A 81 1.68 3.98 -13.31
CA PHE A 81 1.89 2.63 -13.86
C PHE A 81 3.02 1.88 -13.19
N TYR A 82 4.11 2.57 -12.85
CA TYR A 82 5.21 1.95 -12.11
C TYR A 82 4.71 1.44 -10.74
N LEU A 83 3.99 2.28 -10.00
CA LEU A 83 3.40 1.90 -8.72
C LEU A 83 2.40 0.73 -8.87
N ALA A 84 1.54 0.77 -9.89
CA ALA A 84 0.58 -0.31 -10.16
C ALA A 84 1.29 -1.66 -10.36
N LYS A 85 2.38 -1.66 -11.13
CA LYS A 85 3.23 -2.84 -11.32
C LYS A 85 3.85 -3.30 -10.01
N GLU A 86 4.45 -2.38 -9.24
CA GLU A 86 5.10 -2.74 -7.96
C GLU A 86 4.09 -3.24 -6.93
N PHE A 87 2.86 -2.74 -6.94
CA PHE A 87 1.77 -3.22 -6.07
C PHE A 87 1.35 -4.63 -6.44
N ALA A 88 1.07 -4.88 -7.74
CA ALA A 88 0.73 -6.22 -8.20
C ALA A 88 1.83 -7.23 -7.86
N HIS A 89 3.09 -6.87 -8.09
CA HIS A 89 4.24 -7.71 -7.75
C HIS A 89 4.33 -7.96 -6.23
N SER A 90 4.19 -6.93 -5.42
CA SER A 90 4.28 -7.03 -3.95
C SER A 90 3.14 -7.87 -3.38
N VAL A 91 1.91 -7.69 -3.84
CA VAL A 91 0.74 -8.47 -3.39
C VAL A 91 0.93 -9.94 -3.73
N LEU A 92 1.36 -10.27 -4.96
CA LEU A 92 1.62 -11.66 -5.36
C LEU A 92 2.78 -12.29 -4.59
N LYS A 93 3.79 -11.49 -4.19
CA LYS A 93 4.94 -11.96 -3.43
C LYS A 93 4.61 -12.19 -1.95
N PHE A 94 3.79 -11.33 -1.35
CA PHE A 94 3.56 -11.33 0.10
C PHE A 94 2.19 -11.86 0.54
N GLN A 95 1.36 -12.32 -0.41
CA GLN A 95 0.10 -12.99 -0.13
C GLN A 95 0.31 -14.19 0.82
N GLY A 96 -0.54 -14.30 1.84
CA GLY A 96 -0.52 -15.40 2.80
C GLY A 96 0.53 -15.31 3.91
N SER A 97 1.30 -14.23 4.00
CA SER A 97 2.29 -14.05 5.07
C SER A 97 2.33 -12.63 5.66
N TRP A 98 2.81 -11.65 4.90
CA TRP A 98 3.21 -10.32 5.39
C TRP A 98 2.27 -9.21 4.92
N LEU A 99 1.33 -9.54 4.04
CA LEU A 99 0.34 -8.60 3.54
C LEU A 99 -0.87 -8.57 4.50
N CYS A 100 -1.15 -7.40 5.07
CA CYS A 100 -2.39 -7.17 5.81
C CYS A 100 -3.60 -7.44 4.88
N ALA A 101 -4.64 -8.10 5.37
CA ALA A 101 -5.78 -8.46 4.52
C ALA A 101 -6.56 -7.25 3.98
N ASN A 102 -6.61 -6.14 4.75
CA ASN A 102 -7.43 -4.97 4.45
C ASN A 102 -6.59 -3.71 4.18
N TRP A 103 -5.43 -3.86 3.53
CA TRP A 103 -4.60 -2.70 3.17
C TRP A 103 -5.30 -1.78 2.17
N SER A 104 -4.87 -0.53 2.09
CA SER A 104 -5.39 0.48 1.18
C SER A 104 -4.27 1.44 0.74
N ILE A 105 -4.55 2.36 -0.17
CA ILE A 105 -3.59 3.41 -0.54
C ILE A 105 -3.26 4.37 0.62
N HIS A 106 -4.09 4.42 1.68
CA HIS A 106 -3.82 5.18 2.89
C HIS A 106 -2.67 4.59 3.71
N ASP A 107 -2.52 3.27 3.64
CA ASP A 107 -1.50 2.52 4.37
C ASP A 107 -0.15 2.52 3.65
N ILE A 108 -0.09 3.04 2.43
CA ILE A 108 1.11 3.05 1.61
C ILE A 108 1.82 4.37 1.76
N MET A 109 3.06 4.31 2.24
CA MET A 109 3.89 5.46 2.52
C MET A 109 4.98 5.61 1.46
N LEU A 110 5.18 6.85 1.03
CA LEU A 110 6.28 7.26 0.19
C LEU A 110 7.18 8.24 0.97
N PRO A 111 8.51 8.11 0.88
CA PRO A 111 9.42 9.12 1.41
C PRO A 111 9.13 10.49 0.80
N LYS A 112 9.00 11.56 1.59
CA LYS A 112 9.10 12.91 1.03
C LYS A 112 10.51 13.10 0.51
N GLU A 113 10.64 13.82 -0.60
CA GLU A 113 11.91 14.11 -1.23
C GLU A 113 12.82 14.90 -0.27
N PHE A 114 13.93 14.30 0.16
CA PHE A 114 14.99 14.95 0.95
C PHE A 114 16.33 14.77 0.24
N GLY A 115 16.73 15.78 -0.53
CA GLY A 115 18.01 15.81 -1.23
C GLY A 115 18.05 15.04 -2.56
N LYS A 116 19.22 15.06 -3.20
CA LYS A 116 19.42 14.74 -4.63
C LYS A 116 19.54 13.25 -4.99
N SER A 117 19.34 12.31 -4.06
CA SER A 117 19.88 10.96 -4.24
C SER A 117 18.91 9.86 -4.67
N PHE A 118 17.59 9.99 -4.48
CA PHE A 118 16.64 8.89 -4.79
C PHE A 118 15.31 9.42 -5.32
N TYR A 119 14.73 8.71 -6.29
CA TYR A 119 13.37 8.99 -6.77
C TYR A 119 12.38 8.46 -5.71
N PRO A 120 11.53 9.31 -5.10
CA PRO A 120 10.65 8.94 -3.99
C PRO A 120 9.75 7.73 -4.24
N ILE A 121 9.43 7.48 -5.50
CA ILE A 121 8.50 6.44 -5.96
C ILE A 121 9.14 5.05 -5.97
N ASP A 122 10.46 4.94 -5.88
CA ASP A 122 11.17 3.66 -6.02
C ASP A 122 11.02 2.75 -4.79
N ARG A 123 10.58 3.29 -3.65
CA ARG A 123 10.55 2.57 -2.36
C ARG A 123 9.25 2.81 -1.59
N PRO A 124 8.08 2.48 -2.17
CA PRO A 124 6.85 2.48 -1.39
C PRO A 124 6.96 1.39 -0.31
N PHE A 125 6.39 1.65 0.86
CA PHE A 125 6.26 0.65 1.90
C PHE A 125 4.90 0.70 2.56
N LEU A 126 4.42 -0.45 2.99
CA LEU A 126 3.18 -0.55 3.76
C LEU A 126 3.48 -0.21 5.22
N MET A 127 2.76 0.77 5.75
CA MET A 127 2.78 1.11 7.16
C MET A 127 1.52 0.52 7.80
N TRP A 128 1.72 -0.28 8.84
CA TRP A 128 0.62 -0.87 9.59
C TRP A 128 0.97 -0.92 11.08
N ASN A 129 -0.03 -0.74 11.94
CA ASN A 129 0.18 -0.74 13.38
C ASN A 129 -0.04 -2.15 13.93
N VAL A 130 1.07 -2.81 14.25
CA VAL A 130 1.12 -4.18 14.79
C VAL A 130 0.47 -4.29 16.19
N LEU A 131 0.41 -3.19 16.95
CA LEU A 131 -0.07 -3.21 18.34
C LEU A 131 -1.57 -2.96 18.49
N THR A 132 -2.20 -2.26 17.54
CA THR A 132 -3.64 -1.95 17.59
C THR A 132 -4.54 -3.05 17.04
N HIS A 133 -3.96 -4.14 16.52
CA HIS A 133 -4.68 -5.35 16.14
C HIS A 133 -4.12 -6.55 16.89
N PRO A 134 -4.62 -6.83 18.12
CA PRO A 134 -4.37 -8.10 18.81
C PRO A 134 -4.97 -9.32 18.07
N GLU A 135 -5.59 -9.08 16.92
CA GLU A 135 -6.47 -10.02 16.27
C GLU A 135 -6.06 -10.22 14.80
N ALA A 136 -4.85 -10.77 14.58
CA ALA A 136 -4.61 -11.61 13.40
C ALA A 136 -5.42 -12.93 13.46
N THR A 137 -6.48 -12.97 14.26
CA THR A 137 -7.33 -14.12 14.58
C THR A 137 -8.77 -13.74 14.93
N THR A 138 -9.23 -12.49 14.77
CA THR A 138 -10.68 -12.27 14.77
C THR A 138 -11.24 -12.74 13.45
N SER A 139 -12.29 -13.55 13.59
CA SER A 139 -13.14 -14.07 12.54
C SER A 139 -13.18 -13.16 11.31
N HIS A 140 -12.36 -13.49 10.31
CA HIS A 140 -12.65 -13.12 8.94
C HIS A 140 -13.98 -13.79 8.62
N THR A 141 -15.08 -13.08 8.82
CA THR A 141 -16.33 -13.46 8.19
C THR A 141 -16.11 -13.19 6.70
N PRO A 142 -16.00 -14.25 5.88
CA PRO A 142 -15.76 -14.08 4.46
C PRO A 142 -16.87 -13.19 3.91
N SER A 143 -16.49 -12.16 3.16
CA SER A 143 -17.48 -11.36 2.47
C SER A 143 -18.23 -12.27 1.50
N SER A 144 -19.56 -12.29 1.59
CA SER A 144 -20.39 -12.99 0.60
C SER A 144 -20.33 -12.36 -0.79
N VAL A 145 -19.78 -11.14 -0.89
CA VAL A 145 -19.80 -10.29 -2.07
C VAL A 145 -18.42 -10.21 -2.73
N ILE A 146 -17.34 -10.17 -1.94
CA ILE A 146 -15.97 -10.13 -2.45
C ILE A 146 -15.45 -11.57 -2.61
N ARG A 147 -15.13 -11.96 -3.85
CA ARG A 147 -14.62 -13.30 -4.18
C ARG A 147 -13.15 -13.48 -3.83
N HIS A 148 -12.35 -12.45 -4.07
CA HIS A 148 -10.90 -12.50 -3.90
C HIS A 148 -10.46 -11.47 -2.86
N GLU A 149 -10.61 -11.78 -1.57
CA GLU A 149 -10.33 -10.83 -0.48
C GLU A 149 -8.92 -10.25 -0.52
N THR A 150 -7.92 -11.03 -0.95
CA THR A 150 -6.53 -10.55 -1.09
C THR A 150 -6.33 -9.63 -2.29
N LEU A 151 -7.05 -9.87 -3.40
CA LEU A 151 -6.90 -9.11 -4.64
C LEU A 151 -7.84 -7.91 -4.70
N PHE A 152 -8.91 -7.90 -3.92
CA PHE A 152 -9.88 -6.82 -3.93
C PHE A 152 -9.24 -5.46 -3.59
N PRO A 153 -8.41 -5.33 -2.53
CA PRO A 153 -7.70 -4.08 -2.29
C PRO A 153 -6.72 -3.70 -3.40
N LEU A 154 -6.10 -4.69 -4.06
CA LEU A 154 -5.27 -4.44 -5.24
C LEU A 154 -6.12 -3.86 -6.38
N GLY A 155 -7.29 -4.42 -6.65
CA GLY A 155 -8.22 -3.91 -7.66
C GLY A 155 -8.61 -2.47 -7.42
N LEU A 156 -8.94 -2.10 -6.17
CA LEU A 156 -9.23 -0.72 -5.79
C LEU A 156 -8.02 0.19 -6.02
N ALA A 157 -6.84 -0.17 -5.51
CA ALA A 157 -5.63 0.63 -5.68
C ALA A 157 -5.24 0.82 -7.16
N LEU A 158 -5.45 -0.19 -8.01
CA LEU A 158 -5.21 -0.10 -9.44
C LEU A 158 -6.19 0.84 -10.15
N ILE A 159 -7.46 0.90 -9.73
CA ILE A 159 -8.43 1.91 -10.20
C ILE A 159 -7.94 3.31 -9.80
N GLU A 160 -7.56 3.48 -8.53
CA GLU A 160 -7.13 4.78 -8.01
C GLU A 160 -5.88 5.31 -8.73
N LEU A 161 -4.92 4.43 -9.00
CA LEU A 161 -3.72 4.75 -9.78
C LEU A 161 -4.04 5.02 -11.25
N SER A 162 -4.93 4.24 -11.88
CA SER A 162 -5.35 4.47 -13.27
C SER A 162 -6.02 5.83 -13.44
N LEU A 163 -7.00 6.15 -12.60
CA LEU A 163 -7.83 7.36 -12.71
C LEU A 163 -7.22 8.57 -12.00
N GLY A 164 -6.20 8.35 -11.16
CA GLY A 164 -5.54 9.42 -10.39
C GLY A 164 -6.47 10.07 -9.37
N ARG A 165 -7.43 9.31 -8.84
CA ARG A 165 -8.42 9.76 -7.86
C ARG A 165 -8.65 8.67 -6.84
N THR A 166 -8.91 9.04 -5.59
CA THR A 166 -9.25 8.05 -4.57
C THR A 166 -10.61 7.41 -4.85
N ILE A 167 -10.83 6.18 -4.38
CA ILE A 167 -12.07 5.45 -4.59
C ILE A 167 -13.25 6.20 -3.95
N THR A 168 -13.01 6.87 -2.82
CA THR A 168 -13.96 7.75 -2.15
C THR A 168 -14.32 8.95 -3.00
N ALA A 169 -13.36 9.58 -3.68
CA ALA A 169 -13.62 10.70 -4.59
C ALA A 169 -14.31 10.28 -5.90
N LEU A 170 -14.22 9.00 -6.26
CA LEU A 170 -14.91 8.42 -7.41
C LEU A 170 -16.35 8.01 -7.10
N ARG A 171 -16.73 7.87 -5.82
CA ARG A 171 -18.06 7.44 -5.37
C ARG A 171 -19.14 8.45 -5.76
N ILE A 172 -20.28 7.93 -6.21
CA ILE A 172 -21.50 8.72 -6.50
C ILE A 172 -22.65 8.25 -5.61
N PRO A 173 -23.71 9.07 -5.41
CA PRO A 173 -24.84 8.70 -4.55
C PRO A 173 -25.52 7.36 -4.89
N GLU A 174 -25.49 6.95 -6.16
CA GLU A 174 -26.04 5.68 -6.64
C GLU A 174 -25.25 4.45 -6.17
N ASP A 175 -23.97 4.64 -5.85
CA ASP A 175 -23.10 3.59 -5.33
C ASP A 175 -23.35 3.32 -3.83
N GLU A 176 -24.04 4.24 -3.13
CA GLU A 176 -24.25 4.15 -1.67
C GLU A 176 -24.90 2.83 -1.25
N ASN A 177 -24.40 2.29 -0.14
CA ASN A 177 -24.90 1.09 0.47
C ASN A 177 -24.56 1.08 1.97
N PRO A 178 -25.44 0.56 2.85
CA PRO A 178 -25.10 0.38 4.26
C PRO A 178 -23.89 -0.53 4.50
N ASP A 179 -23.60 -1.45 3.59
CA ASP A 179 -22.36 -2.23 3.59
C ASP A 179 -21.29 -1.53 2.73
N GLU A 180 -20.24 -1.06 3.39
CA GLU A 180 -19.12 -0.35 2.76
C GLU A 180 -18.42 -1.20 1.69
N LYS A 181 -18.31 -2.53 1.89
CA LYS A 181 -17.70 -3.42 0.88
C LYS A 181 -18.55 -3.48 -0.39
N VAL A 182 -19.87 -3.46 -0.24
CA VAL A 182 -20.82 -3.40 -1.36
C VAL A 182 -20.74 -2.04 -2.06
N ALA A 183 -20.66 -0.95 -1.31
CA ALA A 183 -20.50 0.39 -1.87
C ALA A 183 -19.19 0.50 -2.68
N LEU A 184 -18.07 0.03 -2.13
CA LEU A 184 -16.78 -0.01 -2.82
C LEU A 184 -16.83 -0.85 -4.09
N LEU A 185 -17.44 -2.05 -4.04
CA LEU A 185 -17.55 -2.89 -5.23
C LEU A 185 -18.43 -2.26 -6.31
N LYS A 186 -19.54 -1.59 -5.95
CA LYS A 186 -20.38 -0.84 -6.90
C LYS A 186 -19.60 0.28 -7.58
N THR A 187 -18.91 1.12 -6.78
CA THR A 187 -18.04 2.19 -7.31
C THR A 187 -16.98 1.61 -8.24
N ALA A 188 -16.29 0.54 -7.81
CA ALA A 188 -15.24 -0.09 -8.60
C ALA A 188 -15.78 -0.65 -9.93
N ASN A 189 -16.90 -1.36 -9.90
CA ASN A 189 -17.53 -1.92 -11.09
C ASN A 189 -17.88 -0.84 -12.13
N ARG A 190 -18.44 0.29 -11.67
CA ARG A 190 -18.74 1.42 -12.55
C ARG A 190 -17.47 2.08 -13.10
N CYS A 191 -16.38 2.09 -12.32
CA CYS A 191 -15.12 2.69 -12.72
C CYS A 191 -14.33 1.89 -13.77
N ILE A 192 -14.61 0.59 -13.95
CA ILE A 192 -13.86 -0.28 -14.86
C ILE A 192 -13.85 0.23 -16.31
N ASP A 193 -14.98 0.73 -16.82
CA ASP A 193 -15.04 1.27 -18.19
C ASP A 193 -14.11 2.48 -18.38
N PHE A 194 -13.98 3.31 -17.35
CA PHE A 194 -13.06 4.45 -17.36
C PHE A 194 -11.59 3.98 -17.30
N VAL A 195 -11.31 2.91 -16.55
CA VAL A 195 -9.98 2.31 -16.50
C VAL A 195 -9.58 1.74 -17.87
N TYR A 196 -10.50 1.08 -18.58
CA TYR A 196 -10.26 0.63 -19.95
C TYR A 196 -9.91 1.79 -20.88
N GLY A 197 -10.63 2.92 -20.77
CA GLY A 197 -10.35 4.12 -21.55
C GLY A 197 -9.03 4.80 -21.21
N GLU A 198 -8.68 4.90 -19.92
CA GLU A 198 -7.49 5.63 -19.46
C GLU A 198 -6.21 4.79 -19.55
N SER A 199 -6.28 3.51 -19.20
CA SER A 199 -5.10 2.63 -19.04
C SER A 199 -5.03 1.48 -20.06
N GLY A 200 -6.05 1.30 -20.89
CA GLY A 200 -6.10 0.27 -21.93
C GLY A 200 -6.60 -1.09 -21.48
N THR A 201 -6.83 -1.98 -22.45
CA THR A 201 -7.49 -3.29 -22.25
C THR A 201 -6.78 -4.19 -21.27
N ILE A 202 -5.48 -4.40 -21.44
CA ILE A 202 -4.70 -5.30 -20.58
C ILE A 202 -4.75 -4.86 -19.11
N TYR A 203 -4.68 -3.56 -18.85
CA TYR A 203 -4.75 -3.04 -17.49
C TYR A 203 -6.15 -3.23 -16.90
N GLY A 204 -7.20 -2.91 -17.67
CA GLY A 204 -8.58 -3.12 -17.26
C GLY A 204 -8.93 -4.58 -17.00
N ASP A 205 -8.40 -5.51 -17.80
CA ASP A 205 -8.59 -6.96 -17.61
C ASP A 205 -8.02 -7.40 -16.25
N VAL A 206 -6.82 -6.91 -15.88
CA VAL A 206 -6.21 -7.19 -14.58
C VAL A 206 -7.05 -6.63 -13.44
N VAL A 207 -7.54 -5.39 -13.56
CA VAL A 207 -8.44 -4.78 -12.56
C VAL A 207 -9.70 -5.60 -12.39
N GLN A 208 -10.33 -6.01 -13.49
CA GLN A 208 -11.54 -6.82 -13.47
C GLN A 208 -11.31 -8.17 -12.77
N GLN A 209 -10.20 -8.85 -13.05
CA GLN A 209 -9.81 -10.11 -12.39
C GLN A 209 -9.51 -9.94 -10.90
N CYS A 210 -9.00 -8.77 -10.49
CA CYS A 210 -8.78 -8.51 -9.06
C CYS A 210 -10.10 -8.35 -8.29
N LEU A 211 -11.17 -7.89 -8.95
CA LEU A 211 -12.45 -7.58 -8.32
C LEU A 211 -13.47 -8.74 -8.36
N PHE A 212 -13.43 -9.61 -9.38
CA PHE A 212 -14.47 -10.61 -9.69
C PHE A 212 -13.93 -12.00 -10.06
#